data_AF-A0A7C5DMH2-F1
#
_entry.id   AF-A0A7C5DMH2-F1
#
_cell.length_a   1.000
_cell.length_b   1.000
_cell.length_c   1.000
_cell.angle_alpha   90.00
_cell.angle_beta   90.00
_cell.angle_gamma   90.00
#
_symmetry.space_group_name_H-M   'P 1'
#
loop_
_entity.id
_entity.type
_entity.pdbx_description
1 polymer ?
#
loop_
_entity_poly.entity_id
_entity_poly.type
_entity_poly.pdbx_seq_one_letter_code
_entity_poly.pdbx_strand_id
1 'polypeptide(L)'
;MIYVNYLLSSIEKLEEQVAIYEEEKRLNEELSENIDIKEKTVQKQKDKPEYTNIVVLGGRWTSDNRKKIIQYLPDNEIEFIEADKTLRNFDKIANSDIIFFDTSYDGHSYYYKVKKCRGEFYHINASNLMDFEKIFESE
;
A
#
# COMPACT_ATOMS: atom_id res chain seq x y z
N MET A 1 41.90 -2.91 -16.97
CA MET A 1 41.60 -3.94 -15.94
C MET A 1 40.55 -3.47 -14.93
N ILE A 2 40.64 -2.26 -14.36
CA ILE A 2 39.66 -1.73 -13.38
C ILE A 2 38.23 -1.61 -13.95
N TYR A 3 38.08 -1.07 -15.17
CA TYR A 3 36.78 -0.89 -15.80
C TYR A 3 36.06 -2.21 -16.13
N VAL A 4 36.83 -3.25 -16.50
CA VAL A 4 36.29 -4.59 -16.79
C VAL A 4 35.75 -5.23 -15.50
N ASN A 5 36.47 -5.10 -14.39
CA ASN A 5 36.02 -5.63 -13.09
C ASN A 5 34.77 -4.90 -12.57
N TYR A 6 34.66 -3.59 -12.80
CA TYR A 6 33.47 -2.82 -12.44
C TYR A 6 32.23 -3.27 -13.23
N LEU A 7 32.39 -3.48 -14.54
CA LEU A 7 31.31 -3.97 -15.39
C LEU A 7 30.91 -5.40 -15.00
N LEU A 8 31.87 -6.29 -14.72
CA LEU A 8 31.59 -7.65 -14.24
C LEU A 8 30.79 -7.64 -12.94
N SER A 9 31.19 -6.86 -11.95
CA SER A 9 30.43 -6.74 -10.69
C SER A 9 29.04 -6.14 -10.88
N SER A 10 28.88 -5.26 -11.87
CA SER A 10 27.57 -4.68 -12.19
C SER A 10 26.66 -5.70 -12.88
N ILE A 11 27.22 -6.55 -13.73
CA ILE A 11 26.52 -7.67 -14.37
C ILE A 11 26.08 -8.68 -13.31
N GLU A 12 26.97 -9.10 -12.40
CA GLU A 12 26.64 -10.03 -11.31
C GLU A 12 25.47 -9.53 -10.44
N LYS A 13 25.45 -8.22 -10.11
CA LYS A 13 24.35 -7.62 -9.35
C LYS A 13 23.03 -7.59 -10.11
N LEU A 14 23.08 -7.36 -11.42
CA LEU A 14 21.88 -7.36 -12.26
C LEU A 14 21.34 -8.78 -12.43
N GLU A 15 22.22 -9.77 -12.56
CA GLU A 15 21.85 -11.18 -12.62
C GLU A 15 21.20 -11.65 -11.31
N GLU A 16 21.73 -11.23 -10.16
CA GLU A 16 21.12 -11.51 -8.85
C GLU A 16 19.73 -10.87 -8.71
N GLN A 17 19.55 -9.64 -9.19
CA GLN A 17 18.23 -8.98 -9.21
C GLN A 17 17.24 -9.70 -10.12
N VAL A 18 17.67 -10.13 -11.31
CA VAL A 18 16.82 -10.89 -12.25
C VAL A 18 16.37 -12.20 -11.61
N ALA A 19 17.27 -12.93 -10.94
CA ALA A 19 16.93 -14.17 -10.25
C ALA A 19 15.87 -13.96 -9.16
N ILE A 20 15.99 -12.88 -8.38
CA ILE A 20 14.98 -12.50 -7.38
C ILE A 20 13.62 -12.22 -8.05
N TYR A 21 13.58 -11.44 -9.13
CA TYR A 21 12.33 -11.14 -9.83
C TYR A 21 11.71 -12.36 -10.53
N GLU A 22 12.51 -13.28 -11.06
CA GLU A 22 12.03 -14.52 -11.66
C GLU A 22 11.41 -15.45 -10.60
N GLU A 23 12.03 -15.55 -9.43
CA GLU A 23 11.49 -16.33 -8.32
C GLU A 23 10.21 -15.70 -7.74
N GLU A 24 10.15 -14.37 -7.63
CA GLU A 24 8.91 -13.65 -7.28
C GLU A 24 7.79 -13.88 -8.31
N LYS A 25 8.12 -13.87 -9.61
CA LYS A 25 7.15 -14.15 -10.67
C LYS A 25 6.64 -15.58 -10.59
N ARG A 26 7.53 -16.55 -10.37
CA ARG A 26 7.15 -17.97 -10.22
C ARG A 26 6.27 -18.20 -9.00
N LEU A 27 6.57 -17.56 -7.87
CA LEU A 27 5.74 -17.61 -6.68
C LEU A 27 4.34 -17.05 -6.95
N ASN A 28 4.24 -15.95 -7.71
CA ASN A 28 2.95 -15.37 -8.12
C ASN A 28 2.17 -16.27 -9.09
N GLU A 29 2.83 -16.93 -10.03
CA GLU A 29 2.20 -17.89 -10.96
C GLU A 29 1.68 -19.13 -10.20
N GLU A 30 2.48 -19.71 -9.29
CA GLU A 30 2.08 -20.82 -8.43
C GLU A 30 0.92 -20.46 -7.47
N LEU A 31 0.83 -19.20 -7.03
CA LEU A 31 -0.30 -18.68 -6.24
C LEU A 31 -1.57 -18.43 -7.06
N SER A 32 -1.46 -18.29 -8.39
CA SER A 32 -2.61 -18.01 -9.26
C SER A 32 -3.46 -19.25 -9.58
N GLU A 33 -2.92 -20.45 -9.40
CA GLU A 33 -3.62 -21.71 -9.74
C GLU A 33 -4.41 -22.36 -8.58
N ASN A 34 -4.38 -21.81 -7.36
CA ASN A 34 -5.08 -22.40 -6.20
C ASN A 34 -6.08 -21.47 -5.48
N ILE A 35 -6.65 -20.51 -6.20
CA ILE A 35 -7.70 -19.64 -5.66
C ILE A 35 -9.00 -19.84 -6.45
N ASP A 36 -9.55 -21.07 -6.44
CA ASP A 36 -10.99 -21.27 -6.64
C ASP A 36 -11.72 -20.82 -5.36
N ILE A 37 -11.67 -19.50 -5.07
CA ILE A 37 -12.57 -18.92 -4.09
C ILE A 37 -13.89 -18.75 -4.82
N LYS A 38 -14.75 -19.77 -4.71
CA LYS A 38 -16.18 -19.60 -4.92
C LYS A 38 -16.62 -18.39 -4.09
N GLU A 39 -16.98 -17.32 -4.77
CA GLU A 39 -17.61 -16.13 -4.20
C GLU A 39 -18.81 -16.58 -3.35
N LYS A 40 -18.60 -16.74 -2.04
CA LYS A 40 -19.71 -16.70 -1.10
C LYS A 40 -20.12 -15.24 -1.01
N THR A 41 -21.12 -14.89 -1.80
CA THR A 41 -22.00 -13.74 -1.58
C THR A 41 -22.59 -13.90 -0.17
N VAL A 42 -21.90 -13.36 0.82
CA VAL A 42 -22.45 -13.17 2.16
C VAL A 42 -23.10 -11.80 2.13
N GLN A 43 -24.41 -11.80 1.85
CA GLN A 43 -25.28 -10.71 2.27
C GLN A 43 -25.20 -10.64 3.80
N LYS A 44 -24.34 -9.78 4.32
CA LYS A 44 -24.45 -9.25 5.67
C LYS A 44 -24.84 -7.79 5.51
N GLN A 45 -26.12 -7.50 5.79
CA GLN A 45 -26.46 -6.21 6.37
C GLN A 45 -25.57 -6.05 7.60
N LYS A 46 -24.58 -5.18 7.51
CA LYS A 46 -23.84 -4.66 8.65
C LYS A 46 -24.16 -3.17 8.64
N ASP A 47 -24.78 -2.71 9.72
CA ASP A 47 -24.75 -1.30 10.09
C ASP A 47 -23.36 -0.74 9.81
N LYS A 48 -23.27 0.48 9.24
CA LYS A 48 -22.03 1.17 8.86
C LYS A 48 -20.89 0.73 9.78
N PRO A 49 -19.80 0.12 9.29
CA PRO A 49 -18.61 0.05 10.11
C PRO A 49 -18.27 1.50 10.46
N GLU A 50 -18.32 1.86 11.75
CA GLU A 50 -17.66 3.06 12.22
C GLU A 50 -16.17 2.81 11.98
N TYR A 51 -15.68 3.12 10.76
CA TYR A 51 -14.27 3.03 10.41
C TYR A 51 -13.53 3.89 11.41
N THR A 52 -12.92 3.30 12.43
CA THR A 52 -12.38 4.10 13.53
C THR A 52 -10.95 4.50 13.21
N ASN A 53 -10.21 3.62 12.53
CA ASN A 53 -8.78 3.78 12.29
C ASN A 53 -8.44 3.77 10.81
N ILE A 54 -8.04 4.93 10.29
CA ILE A 54 -7.61 5.13 8.91
C ILE A 54 -6.11 5.39 8.89
N VAL A 55 -5.38 4.65 8.07
CA VAL A 55 -3.94 4.86 7.89
C VAL A 55 -3.65 5.32 6.47
N VAL A 56 -2.94 6.43 6.34
CA VAL A 56 -2.47 6.97 5.07
C VAL A 56 -0.96 6.75 4.97
N LEU A 57 -0.53 5.99 3.97
CA LEU A 57 0.84 5.55 3.77
C LEU A 57 1.50 6.22 2.57
N GLY A 58 2.73 6.66 2.76
CA GLY A 58 3.54 7.21 1.68
C GLY A 58 3.10 8.61 1.25
N GLY A 59 3.55 9.02 0.07
CA GLY A 59 3.27 10.35 -0.45
C GLY A 59 3.96 11.48 0.32
N ARG A 60 3.74 12.71 -0.14
CA ARG A 60 4.23 13.92 0.53
C ARG A 60 3.06 14.79 0.96
N TRP A 61 2.47 14.42 2.08
CA TRP A 61 1.36 15.14 2.68
C TRP A 61 1.81 16.38 3.44
N THR A 62 1.45 17.56 2.92
CA THR A 62 1.65 18.84 3.62
C THR A 62 0.73 18.95 4.83
N SER A 63 1.13 19.76 5.83
CA SER A 63 0.32 19.99 7.04
C SER A 63 -1.10 20.47 6.72
N ASP A 64 -1.28 21.28 5.67
CA ASP A 64 -2.58 21.79 5.27
C ASP A 64 -3.46 20.68 4.66
N ASN A 65 -2.91 19.79 3.83
CA ASN A 65 -3.66 18.67 3.27
C ASN A 65 -4.04 17.65 4.34
N ARG A 66 -3.14 17.37 5.30
CA ARG A 66 -3.46 16.51 6.45
C ARG A 66 -4.62 17.05 7.26
N LYS A 67 -4.60 18.36 7.57
CA LYS A 67 -5.69 19.03 8.30
C LYS A 67 -7.02 18.93 7.57
N LYS A 68 -7.03 19.14 6.25
CA LYS A 68 -8.25 19.05 5.43
C LYS A 68 -8.84 17.64 5.47
N ILE A 69 -8.02 16.60 5.38
CA ILE A 69 -8.48 15.21 5.48
C ILE A 69 -9.06 14.89 6.86
N ILE A 70 -8.39 15.34 7.93
CA ILE A 70 -8.90 15.19 9.30
C ILE A 70 -10.22 15.94 9.50
N GLN A 71 -10.38 17.12 8.86
CA GLN A 71 -11.65 17.87 8.90
C GLN A 71 -12.76 17.20 8.08
N TYR A 72 -12.41 16.48 7.01
CA TYR A 72 -13.36 15.76 6.16
C TYR A 72 -13.94 14.54 6.88
N LEU A 73 -13.13 13.90 7.73
CA LEU A 73 -13.49 12.70 8.51
C LEU A 73 -13.21 12.95 10.01
N PRO A 74 -13.99 13.84 10.67
CA PRO A 74 -13.70 14.31 12.03
C PRO A 74 -13.90 13.23 13.10
N ASP A 75 -14.70 12.21 12.80
CA ASP A 75 -15.02 11.11 13.73
C ASP A 75 -14.05 9.92 13.58
N ASN A 76 -13.06 10.03 12.69
CA ASN A 76 -12.10 8.97 12.37
C ASN A 76 -10.71 9.33 12.90
N GLU A 77 -10.00 8.36 13.48
CA GLU A 77 -8.58 8.50 13.79
C GLU A 77 -7.76 8.28 12.52
N ILE A 78 -7.15 9.36 12.01
CA ILE A 78 -6.37 9.33 10.77
C ILE A 78 -4.88 9.50 11.08
N GLU A 79 -4.09 8.50 10.71
CA GLU A 79 -2.64 8.53 10.89
C GLU A 79 -1.90 8.55 9.56
N PHE A 80 -0.96 9.48 9.44
CA PHE A 80 -0.11 9.63 8.26
C PHE A 80 1.28 9.05 8.56
N ILE A 81 1.64 7.98 7.84
CA ILE A 81 2.90 7.28 8.00
C ILE A 81 3.72 7.43 6.71
N GLU A 82 4.94 7.95 6.86
CA GLU A 82 5.89 8.06 5.77
C GLU A 82 6.35 6.67 5.31
N ALA A 83 6.69 6.52 4.02
CA ALA A 83 7.00 5.22 3.43
C ALA A 83 8.22 4.53 4.08
N ASP A 84 9.21 5.28 4.53
CA ASP A 84 10.40 4.77 5.24
C ASP A 84 10.06 4.24 6.65
N LYS A 85 8.92 4.65 7.22
CA LYS A 85 8.43 4.21 8.53
C LYS A 85 7.39 3.10 8.45
N THR A 86 7.04 2.63 7.26
CA THR A 86 6.03 1.58 7.03
C THR A 86 6.35 0.29 7.80
N LEU A 87 7.60 -0.20 7.74
CA LEU A 87 7.96 -1.44 8.45
C LEU A 87 7.87 -1.32 9.97
N ARG A 88 8.26 -0.18 10.54
CA ARG A 88 8.24 0.04 12.00
C ARG A 88 6.82 0.15 12.55
N ASN A 89 5.88 0.59 11.72
CA ASN A 89 4.48 0.73 12.08
C ASN A 89 3.60 -0.36 11.44
N PHE A 90 4.20 -1.44 10.93
CA PHE A 90 3.47 -2.46 10.19
C PHE A 90 2.34 -3.08 11.00
N ASP A 91 2.56 -3.33 12.29
CA ASP A 91 1.51 -3.86 13.17
C ASP A 91 0.31 -2.92 13.25
N LYS A 92 0.54 -1.61 13.28
CA LYS A 92 -0.54 -0.62 13.28
C LYS A 92 -1.29 -0.61 11.94
N ILE A 93 -0.54 -0.65 10.84
CA ILE A 93 -1.09 -0.71 9.48
C ILE A 93 -1.96 -1.96 9.30
N ALA A 94 -1.47 -3.11 9.74
CA ALA A 94 -2.14 -4.39 9.58
C ALA A 94 -3.46 -4.49 10.39
N ASN A 95 -3.59 -3.71 11.46
CA ASN A 95 -4.77 -3.64 12.32
C ASN A 95 -5.70 -2.45 12.01
N SER A 96 -5.40 -1.65 10.99
CA SER A 96 -6.27 -0.54 10.56
C SER A 96 -7.48 -1.03 9.77
N ASP A 97 -8.57 -0.26 9.82
CA ASP A 97 -9.80 -0.58 9.11
C ASP A 97 -9.67 -0.24 7.62
N ILE A 98 -9.08 0.93 7.33
CA ILE A 98 -8.82 1.42 5.98
C ILE A 98 -7.35 1.83 5.84
N ILE A 99 -6.75 1.42 4.73
CA ILE A 99 -5.40 1.77 4.32
C ILE A 99 -5.47 2.55 3.01
N PHE A 100 -5.05 3.81 3.05
CA PHE A 100 -4.79 4.62 1.85
C PHE A 100 -3.32 4.54 1.50
N PHE A 101 -3.01 4.09 0.29
CA PHE A 101 -1.66 3.98 -0.20
C PHE A 101 -1.39 5.02 -1.28
N ASP A 102 -0.56 6.00 -0.92
CA ASP A 102 -0.14 7.07 -1.81
C ASP A 102 1.09 6.66 -2.61
N THR A 103 0.89 6.45 -3.92
CA THR A 103 1.94 6.03 -4.85
C THR A 103 2.72 7.20 -5.44
N SER A 104 2.35 8.45 -5.14
CA SER A 104 2.98 9.65 -5.72
C SER A 104 4.46 9.81 -5.34
N TYR A 105 4.89 9.21 -4.22
CA TYR A 105 6.26 9.33 -3.73
C TYR A 105 6.68 8.14 -2.82
N ASP A 106 7.80 7.48 -3.15
CA ASP A 106 8.54 6.46 -2.37
C ASP A 106 7.77 5.27 -1.74
N GLY A 107 6.58 4.90 -2.23
CA GLY A 107 5.80 3.79 -1.66
C GLY A 107 6.08 2.38 -2.21
N HIS A 108 6.58 2.25 -3.45
CA HIS A 108 6.47 0.99 -4.21
C HIS A 108 7.04 -0.26 -3.52
N SER A 109 8.12 -0.14 -2.76
CA SER A 109 8.80 -1.27 -2.12
C SER A 109 7.97 -1.99 -1.05
N TYR A 110 6.97 -1.32 -0.45
CA TYR A 110 6.13 -1.90 0.61
C TYR A 110 4.72 -2.25 0.16
N TYR A 111 4.38 -1.93 -1.09
CA TYR A 111 3.04 -2.10 -1.64
C TYR A 111 2.48 -3.51 -1.41
N TYR A 112 3.20 -4.53 -1.85
CA TYR A 112 2.75 -5.93 -1.75
C TYR A 112 2.67 -6.45 -0.31
N LYS A 113 3.42 -5.86 0.62
CA LYS A 113 3.35 -6.23 2.05
C LYS A 113 2.10 -5.64 2.68
N VAL A 114 1.80 -4.38 2.38
CA VAL A 114 0.64 -3.66 2.91
C VAL A 114 -0.67 -4.16 2.27
N LYS A 115 -0.67 -4.48 0.97
CA LYS A 115 -1.84 -5.01 0.27
C LYS A 115 -2.38 -6.32 0.88
N LYS A 116 -1.52 -7.09 1.55
CA LYS A 116 -1.90 -8.34 2.23
C LYS A 116 -2.54 -8.13 3.61
N CYS A 117 -2.60 -6.88 4.10
CA CYS A 117 -3.26 -6.56 5.36
C CYS A 117 -4.78 -6.77 5.25
N ARG A 118 -5.45 -6.89 6.40
CA ARG A 118 -6.88 -7.24 6.48
C ARG A 118 -7.83 -6.09 6.17
N GLY A 119 -7.38 -4.84 6.31
CA GLY A 119 -8.19 -3.64 6.09
C GLY A 119 -8.52 -3.41 4.61
N GLU A 120 -9.51 -2.54 4.37
CA GLU A 120 -9.81 -2.07 3.02
C GLU A 120 -8.64 -1.27 2.47
N PHE A 121 -8.26 -1.55 1.23
CA PHE A 121 -7.04 -1.00 0.65
C PHE A 121 -7.39 -0.13 -0.55
N TYR A 122 -7.02 1.14 -0.48
CA TYR A 122 -7.24 2.10 -1.56
C TYR A 122 -5.95 2.73 -2.05
N HIS A 123 -5.95 3.09 -3.32
CA HIS A 123 -4.85 3.76 -3.98
C HIS A 123 -5.17 5.22 -4.24
N ILE A 124 -4.22 6.10 -3.96
CA ILE A 124 -4.23 7.47 -4.43
C ILE A 124 -2.95 7.77 -5.20
N ASN A 125 -3.08 8.61 -6.23
CA ASN A 125 -1.97 8.96 -7.11
C ASN A 125 -1.37 10.34 -6.81
N ALA A 126 -2.00 11.10 -5.90
CA ALA A 126 -1.50 12.39 -5.45
C ALA A 126 -1.87 12.65 -3.98
N SER A 127 -0.95 13.29 -3.26
CA SER A 127 -1.11 13.66 -1.85
C SER A 127 -2.02 14.88 -1.65
N ASN A 128 -3.28 14.81 -2.12
CA ASN A 128 -4.26 15.89 -2.00
C ASN A 128 -5.66 15.37 -1.62
N LEU A 129 -6.52 16.28 -1.15
CA LEU A 129 -7.87 15.95 -0.71
C LEU A 129 -8.75 15.43 -1.87
N MET A 130 -8.61 15.99 -3.07
CA MET A 130 -9.47 15.64 -4.20
C MET A 130 -9.33 14.15 -4.58
N ASP A 131 -8.12 13.61 -4.60
CA ASP A 131 -7.90 12.19 -4.87
C ASP A 131 -8.36 11.30 -3.70
N PHE A 132 -8.33 11.82 -2.47
CA PHE A 132 -8.84 11.14 -1.29
C PHE A 132 -10.38 11.06 -1.32
N GLU A 133 -11.07 12.15 -1.64
CA GLU A 133 -12.54 12.24 -1.68
C GLU A 133 -13.15 11.34 -2.78
N LYS A 134 -12.49 11.25 -3.96
CA LYS A 134 -12.96 10.41 -5.07
C LYS A 134 -13.22 8.95 -4.67
N ILE A 135 -12.50 8.45 -3.68
CA ILE A 135 -12.63 7.08 -3.19
C ILE A 135 -13.97 6.87 -2.48
N PHE A 136 -14.46 7.89 -1.77
CA PHE A 136 -15.73 7.85 -1.05
C PHE A 136 -16.93 8.30 -1.90
N GLU A 137 -16.69 9.05 -2.98
CA GLU A 137 -17.74 9.50 -3.91
C GLU A 137 -18.11 8.46 -4.98
N SER A 138 -17.32 7.39 -5.13
CA SER A 138 -17.51 6.37 -6.17
C SER A 138 -18.43 5.20 -5.74
N GLU A 139 -19.15 5.33 -4.62
CA GLU A 139 -20.19 4.38 -4.17
C GLU A 139 -21.61 4.75 -4.62
#